data_AF-A0A3M2M7Z5-F1
#
_entry.id   AF-A0A3M2M7Z5-F1
#
_cell.length_a   1.000
_cell.length_b   1.000
_cell.length_c   1.000
_cell.angle_alpha   90.00
_cell.angle_beta   90.00
_cell.angle_gamma   90.00
#
_symmetry.space_group_name_H-M   'P 1'
#
loop_
_entity.id
_entity.type
_entity.pdbx_description
1 polymer ?
#
loop_
_entity_poly.entity_id
_entity_poly.type
_entity_poly.pdbx_seq_one_letter_code
_entity_poly.pdbx_strand_id
1 'polypeptide(L)' 'MVPSGDGANLAMLDGAELGRALAAHPDDVEAALAAHERDLFAHGAEAAAEGADVFRLVARDDDAPAGLLAMFTGAAA' A
#
# COMPACT_ATOMS: atom_id res chain seq x y z
N MET A 1 -3.67 7.33 -1.10
CA MET A 1 -2.81 6.46 -1.94
C MET A 1 -2.61 7.14 -3.27
N VAL A 2 -1.36 7.31 -3.70
CA VAL A 2 -1.04 7.77 -5.07
C VAL A 2 -1.34 6.64 -6.06
N PRO A 3 -1.70 6.92 -7.32
CA PRO A 3 -2.01 5.87 -8.29
C PRO A 3 -0.72 5.16 -8.75
N SER A 4 -0.17 4.29 -7.90
CA SER A 4 1.03 3.48 -8.16
C SER A 4 0.73 2.11 -8.79
N GLY A 5 -0.54 1.69 -8.81
CA GLY A 5 -0.99 0.44 -9.43
C GLY A 5 -1.56 -0.60 -8.46
N ASP A 6 -1.29 -0.48 -7.16
CA ASP A 6 -1.62 -1.54 -6.19
C ASP A 6 -3.01 -1.41 -5.58
N GLY A 7 -3.64 -0.24 -5.66
CA GLY A 7 -4.86 0.05 -4.89
C GLY A 7 -6.04 -0.90 -5.15
N ALA A 8 -6.24 -1.33 -6.40
CA ALA A 8 -7.31 -2.27 -6.72
C ALA A 8 -7.02 -3.67 -6.16
N ASN A 9 -5.77 -4.13 -6.24
CA ASN A 9 -5.36 -5.43 -5.71
C ASN A 9 -5.46 -5.46 -4.19
N LEU A 10 -4.99 -4.39 -3.53
CA LEU A 10 -5.09 -4.24 -2.07
C LEU A 10 -6.55 -4.25 -1.62
N ALA A 11 -7.42 -3.46 -2.26
CA ALA A 11 -8.84 -3.45 -1.91
C ALA A 11 -9.52 -4.83 -2.06
N MET A 12 -9.11 -5.62 -3.06
CA MET A 12 -9.61 -6.99 -3.24
C MET A 12 -9.11 -7.94 -2.15
N LEU A 13 -7.84 -7.80 -1.74
CA LEU A 13 -7.26 -8.56 -0.65
C LEU A 13 -7.97 -8.22 0.67
N ASP A 14 -8.12 -6.93 0.98
CA ASP A 14 -8.77 -6.41 2.18
C ASP A 14 -10.19 -6.98 2.30
N GLY A 15 -10.96 -6.93 1.21
CA GLY A 15 -12.32 -7.49 1.19
C GLY A 15 -12.37 -8.99 1.45
N ALA A 16 -11.40 -9.76 0.93
CA ALA A 16 -11.32 -11.20 1.15
C ALA A 16 -10.95 -11.53 2.60
N GLU A 17 -10.00 -10.79 3.19
CA GLU A 17 -9.55 -10.98 4.56
C GLU A 17 -10.62 -10.56 5.58
N LEU A 18 -11.29 -9.43 5.35
CA LEU A 18 -12.43 -9.00 6.15
C LEU A 18 -13.55 -10.04 6.11
N GLY A 19 -13.87 -10.58 4.92
CA GLY A 19 -14.87 -11.63 4.78
C GLY A 19 -14.53 -12.88 5.60
N ARG A 20 -13.25 -13.28 5.63
CA ARG A 20 -12.78 -14.40 6.47
C ARG A 20 -12.87 -14.09 7.96
N ALA A 21 -12.47 -12.88 8.38
CA ALA A 21 -12.55 -12.46 9.78
C ALA A 21 -14.00 -12.49 10.27
N LEU A 22 -14.93 -11.92 9.49
CA LEU A 22 -16.36 -11.94 9.81
C LEU A 22 -16.91 -13.36 9.91
N ALA A 23 -16.52 -14.26 8.99
CA ALA A 23 -16.95 -15.66 9.03
C ALA A 23 -16.39 -16.43 10.25
N ALA A 24 -15.21 -16.05 10.76
CA ALA A 24 -14.60 -16.65 11.94
C ALA A 24 -15.19 -16.13 13.27
N HIS A 25 -15.79 -14.94 13.26
CA HIS A 25 -16.42 -14.31 14.43
C HIS A 25 -17.89 -13.96 14.18
N PRO A 26 -18.79 -14.96 13.96
CA PRO A 26 -20.17 -14.72 13.53
C PRO A 26 -21.01 -13.92 14.54
N ASP A 27 -20.65 -13.98 15.84
CA ASP A 27 -21.37 -13.29 16.92
C ASP A 27 -20.57 -12.10 17.51
N ASP A 28 -19.40 -11.79 16.95
CA ASP A 28 -18.51 -10.75 17.47
C ASP A 28 -17.82 -9.98 16.33
N VAL A 29 -18.60 -9.06 15.74
CA VAL A 29 -18.14 -8.21 14.62
C VAL A 29 -16.96 -7.32 15.04
N GLU A 30 -16.96 -6.81 16.27
CA GLU A 30 -15.87 -5.95 16.75
C GLU A 30 -14.55 -6.73 16.88
N ALA A 31 -14.59 -7.99 17.32
CA ALA A 31 -13.41 -8.85 17.30
C ALA A 31 -12.91 -9.14 15.88
N ALA A 32 -13.82 -9.36 14.91
CA ALA A 32 -13.44 -9.51 13.50
C ALA A 32 -12.76 -8.27 12.95
N LEU A 33 -13.36 -7.08 13.18
CA LEU A 33 -12.82 -5.82 12.72
C LEU A 33 -11.45 -5.55 13.35
N ALA A 34 -11.32 -5.70 14.66
CA ALA A 34 -10.04 -5.51 15.36
C ALA A 34 -8.96 -6.51 14.91
N ALA A 35 -9.33 -7.72 14.50
CA ALA A 35 -8.40 -8.67 13.91
C ALA A 35 -7.95 -8.23 12.51
N HIS A 36 -8.89 -7.90 11.64
CA HIS A 36 -8.60 -7.46 10.28
C HIS A 36 -7.80 -6.14 10.25
N GLU A 37 -8.21 -5.14 11.04
CA GLU A 37 -7.60 -3.82 11.08
C GLU A 37 -6.14 -3.83 11.56
N ARG A 38 -5.79 -4.75 12.48
CA ARG A 38 -4.41 -4.90 12.97
C ARG A 38 -3.45 -5.21 11.83
N ASP A 39 -3.85 -6.07 10.91
CA ASP A 39 -3.03 -6.43 9.76
C ASP A 39 -3.17 -5.35 8.67
N LEU A 40 -4.41 -4.91 8.39
CA LEU A 40 -4.74 -3.87 7.39
C LEU A 40 -3.89 -2.61 7.51
N PHE A 41 -3.82 -2.05 8.72
CA PHE A 41 -3.11 -0.79 8.91
C PHE A 41 -1.60 -0.92 8.76
N ALA A 42 -1.02 -2.07 9.14
CA ALA A 42 0.41 -2.30 9.00
C ALA A 42 0.80 -2.33 7.52
N HIS A 43 0.14 -3.18 6.72
CA HIS A 43 0.47 -3.30 5.30
C HIS A 43 0.00 -2.09 4.47
N GLY A 44 -1.11 -1.45 4.85
CA GLY A 44 -1.59 -0.23 4.20
C GLY A 44 -0.61 0.94 4.35
N ALA A 45 0.07 1.04 5.50
CA ALA A 45 1.10 2.05 5.72
C ALA A 45 2.36 1.80 4.86
N GLU A 46 2.79 0.54 4.75
CA GLU A 46 3.90 0.13 3.90
C GLU A 46 3.63 0.44 2.42
N ALA A 47 2.47 0.00 1.90
CA ALA A 47 2.08 0.27 0.52
C ALA A 47 1.95 1.78 0.22
N ALA A 48 1.50 2.58 1.19
CA ALA A 48 1.44 4.03 1.04
C ALA A 48 2.82 4.68 0.98
N ALA A 49 3.78 4.20 1.78
CA ALA A 49 5.17 4.69 1.77
C ALA A 49 5.86 4.34 0.45
N GLU A 50 5.77 3.08 0.01
CA GLU A 50 6.34 2.63 -1.26
C GLU A 50 5.74 3.39 -2.46
N GLY A 51 4.42 3.54 -2.49
CA GLY A 51 3.75 4.31 -3.52
C GLY A 51 4.23 5.75 -3.56
N ALA A 52 4.41 6.39 -2.40
CA ALA A 52 4.92 7.77 -2.30
C ALA A 52 6.36 7.89 -2.82
N ASP A 53 7.23 6.94 -2.49
CA ASP A 53 8.63 6.92 -2.95
C ASP A 53 8.72 6.73 -4.47
N VAL A 54 7.96 5.80 -5.03
CA VAL A 54 7.88 5.59 -6.48
C VAL A 54 7.36 6.86 -7.15
N PHE A 55 6.26 7.43 -6.64
CA PHE A 55 5.64 8.61 -7.24
C PHE A 55 6.57 9.84 -7.19
N ARG A 56 7.34 10.00 -6.11
CA ARG A 56 8.37 11.05 -6.00
C ARG A 56 9.40 10.90 -7.12
N LEU A 57 9.99 9.72 -7.26
CA LEU A 57 11.04 9.42 -8.23
C LEU A 57 10.61 9.63 -9.69
N VAL A 58 9.36 9.28 -10.02
CA VAL A 58 8.90 9.22 -11.43
C VAL A 58 8.10 10.45 -11.89
N ALA A 59 7.47 11.20 -10.98
CA ALA A 59 6.47 12.20 -11.37
C ALA A 59 6.52 13.53 -10.62
N ARG A 60 7.20 13.63 -9.46
CA ARG A 60 7.04 14.79 -8.57
C ARG A 60 8.32 15.51 -8.17
N ASP A 61 9.49 14.89 -8.35
CA ASP A 61 10.75 15.57 -8.14
C ASP A 61 10.96 16.67 -9.21
N ASP A 62 11.40 17.87 -8.80
CA ASP A 62 11.63 19.02 -9.70
C ASP A 62 12.67 18.71 -10.80
N ASP A 63 13.50 17.70 -10.58
CA ASP A 63 14.52 17.19 -11.47
C ASP A 63 14.09 15.93 -12.24
N ALA A 64 12.83 15.47 -12.15
CA ALA A 64 12.35 14.35 -12.96
C ALA A 64 12.62 14.62 -14.47
N PRO A 65 13.21 13.65 -15.21
CA PRO A 65 13.42 12.24 -14.85
C PRO A 65 14.82 11.91 -14.28
N ALA A 66 15.63 12.89 -13.87
CA ALA A 66 17.02 12.68 -13.47
C ALA A 66 17.18 11.69 -12.30
N GLY A 67 16.35 11.79 -11.26
CA GLY A 67 16.35 10.81 -10.16
C GLY A 67 16.11 9.37 -10.64
N LEU A 68 15.19 9.16 -11.57
CA LEU A 68 14.93 7.84 -12.16
C LEU A 68 16.15 7.35 -12.98
N LEU A 69 16.78 8.24 -13.75
CA LEU A 69 17.99 7.91 -14.50
C LEU A 69 19.17 7.56 -13.59
N ALA A 70 19.34 8.30 -12.49
CA ALA A 70 20.36 8.03 -11.47
C ALA A 70 20.17 6.64 -10.85
N MET A 71 18.93 6.25 -10.53
CA MET A 71 18.61 4.90 -10.04
C MET A 71 19.05 3.81 -11.02
N PHE A 72 18.74 3.96 -12.32
CA PHE A 72 19.09 2.95 -13.33
C PHE A 72 20.57 2.92 -13.70
N THR A 73 21.26 4.06 -13.62
CA THR A 73 22.67 4.20 -14.04
C THR A 73 23.66 4.07 -12.89
N GLY A 74 23.19 4.10 -11.64
CA GLY A 74 24.05 4.08 -10.45
C GLY A 74 24.85 5.36 -10.24
N ALA A 75 24.51 6.45 -10.94
CA ALA A 75 25.08 7.76 -10.69
C ALA A 75 24.55 8.30 -9.35
N ALA A 76 25.43 8.70 -8.44
CA ALA A 76 25.01 9.38 -7.22
C ALA A 76 24.36 10.72 -7.61
N ALA A 77 23.20 11.02 -7.02
CA ALA A 77 22.56 12.33 -7.11
C ALA A 77 23.47 13.43 -6.52
#